data_AF-A0A9D4SPL4-F1
#
_entry.id   AF-A0A9D4SPL4-F1
#
_cell.length_a   1.000
_cell.length_b   1.000
_cell.length_c   1.000
_cell.angle_alpha   90.00
_cell.angle_beta   90.00
_cell.angle_gamma   90.00
#
_symmetry.space_group_name_H-M   'P 1'
#
loop_
_entity.id
_entity.type
_entity.pdbx_description
1 polymer ?
#
loop_
_entity_poly.entity_id
_entity_poly.type
_entity_poly.pdbx_seq_one_letter_code
_entity_poly.pdbx_strand_id
1 'polypeptide(L)'
;MKVKSESARTRPQRENKSADLTDALQCASKNVRAGTHAGSHAITPRHHVTWLPRRTFVDLTFGAGGHTKHILAAAKGVRVFALDRDPAAFRRAQQMAKQYPAGQLVPLLGRFSELGPLLEHQGVSPGSLDGALVDCGCSSMQMDNPQRGFGLARQGPLDMRMDAARQALHWGSFTVFPGEPTAADVVNFLDYDSLVQVLKLYGEEKRAKKQQFEVNERSICGWRKQKKALFACSSQRKSFRGPKNGAFPDVERELTDFVQEQRAAHLAVNIELQQAKAREIARDKGIQPEDFKASKHWVSRFMRRAGFSLRWRTSISQKLPESYEEHLVAFQSRSSSSVDSLGRPSHPATKTFMALRILVNNELNELHWALSLLRWWLRPGARLAVLAFHSLEDRIVKRHFQARSF
;
A
#
# COMPACT_ATOMS: atom_id res chain seq x y z
N MET A 1 -0.19 -28.27 -18.13
CA MET A 1 -1.12 -27.85 -17.05
C MET A 1 -2.11 -26.83 -17.59
N LYS A 2 -3.43 -27.02 -17.38
CA LYS A 2 -4.43 -25.98 -17.68
C LYS A 2 -4.38 -24.91 -16.58
N VAL A 3 -3.99 -23.70 -16.93
CA VAL A 3 -4.03 -22.53 -16.04
C VAL A 3 -5.48 -22.06 -15.95
N LYS A 4 -6.12 -22.17 -14.78
CA LYS A 4 -7.33 -21.41 -14.46
C LYS A 4 -6.92 -20.23 -13.59
N SER A 5 -6.93 -19.04 -14.16
CA SER A 5 -6.93 -17.79 -13.40
C SER A 5 -8.36 -17.26 -13.38
N GLU A 6 -9.06 -17.42 -12.27
CA GLU A 6 -10.37 -16.79 -12.08
C GLU A 6 -10.18 -15.39 -11.48
N SER A 7 -10.49 -14.36 -12.27
CA SER A 7 -10.65 -12.99 -11.82
C SER A 7 -12.14 -12.76 -11.55
N ALA A 8 -12.59 -12.90 -10.31
CA ALA A 8 -13.96 -12.61 -9.92
C ALA A 8 -14.25 -11.10 -10.05
N ARG A 9 -14.79 -10.68 -11.19
CA ARG A 9 -15.44 -9.38 -11.39
C ARG A 9 -16.95 -9.58 -11.42
N THR A 10 -17.57 -9.76 -10.25
CA THR A 10 -19.00 -9.49 -10.03
C THR A 10 -19.32 -9.48 -8.54
N ARG A 11 -20.31 -8.64 -8.21
CA ARG A 11 -20.78 -8.19 -6.89
C ARG A 11 -20.97 -9.36 -5.88
N PRO A 12 -20.35 -9.36 -4.69
CA PRO A 12 -20.73 -10.30 -3.64
C PRO A 12 -21.82 -9.67 -2.76
N GLN A 13 -23.01 -10.27 -2.74
CA GLN A 13 -23.85 -10.20 -1.55
C GLN A 13 -23.10 -10.90 -0.40
N ARG A 14 -23.29 -10.40 0.82
CA ARG A 14 -22.67 -10.93 2.04
C ARG A 14 -23.24 -12.33 2.34
N GLU A 15 -22.70 -13.35 1.71
CA GLU A 15 -22.84 -14.75 2.14
C GLU A 15 -21.48 -15.47 2.04
N ASN A 16 -21.28 -16.43 2.95
CA ASN A 16 -20.04 -17.09 3.34
C ASN A 16 -19.00 -17.36 2.22
N LYS A 17 -17.86 -16.67 2.29
CA LYS A 17 -16.64 -16.93 1.48
C LYS A 17 -15.91 -18.25 1.81
N SER A 18 -16.36 -19.01 2.82
CA SER A 18 -15.82 -20.33 3.14
C SER A 18 -16.26 -21.42 2.15
N ALA A 19 -17.35 -21.21 1.41
CA ALA A 19 -17.90 -22.21 0.49
C ALA A 19 -17.07 -22.37 -0.80
N ASP A 20 -16.56 -21.27 -1.37
CA ASP A 20 -15.87 -21.24 -2.67
C ASP A 20 -14.50 -21.97 -2.67
N LEU A 21 -13.82 -21.98 -1.51
CA LEU A 21 -12.58 -22.73 -1.29
C LEU A 21 -12.80 -24.26 -1.20
N THR A 22 -14.00 -24.67 -0.78
CA THR A 22 -14.37 -26.08 -0.69
C THR A 22 -14.53 -26.67 -2.08
N ASP A 23 -15.07 -25.90 -3.04
CA ASP A 23 -15.23 -26.31 -4.44
C ASP A 23 -13.90 -26.33 -5.20
N ALA A 24 -12.97 -25.39 -4.95
CA ALA A 24 -11.65 -25.43 -5.57
C ALA A 24 -10.81 -26.64 -5.12
N LEU A 25 -10.97 -27.08 -3.86
CA LEU A 25 -10.32 -28.28 -3.32
C LEU A 25 -11.10 -29.57 -3.62
N GLN A 26 -12.44 -29.54 -3.75
CA GLN A 26 -13.26 -30.69 -4.18
C GLN A 26 -13.21 -30.94 -5.69
N CYS A 27 -12.98 -29.92 -6.53
CA CYS A 27 -12.80 -30.09 -7.97
C CYS A 27 -11.52 -30.89 -8.31
N ALA A 28 -10.54 -30.91 -7.40
CA ALA A 28 -9.39 -31.80 -7.47
C ALA A 28 -9.73 -33.29 -7.26
N SER A 29 -10.94 -33.61 -6.78
CA SER A 29 -11.43 -34.98 -6.55
C SER A 29 -12.36 -35.49 -7.66
N LYS A 30 -12.97 -34.61 -8.49
CA LYS A 30 -14.07 -35.00 -9.40
C LYS A 30 -13.75 -35.06 -10.91
N ASN A 31 -12.51 -34.87 -11.35
CA ASN A 31 -12.15 -35.04 -12.78
C ASN A 31 -11.50 -36.41 -13.06
N VAL A 32 -12.29 -37.47 -12.93
CA VAL A 32 -12.12 -38.71 -13.68
C VAL A 32 -13.38 -38.87 -14.53
N ARG A 33 -13.37 -38.34 -15.76
CA ARG A 33 -14.34 -38.75 -16.77
C ARG A 33 -13.83 -40.02 -17.40
N ALA A 34 -14.58 -41.10 -17.20
CA ALA A 34 -14.44 -42.35 -17.92
C ALA A 34 -14.57 -42.08 -19.43
N GLY A 35 -13.50 -42.34 -20.17
CA GLY A 35 -13.57 -42.53 -21.61
C GLY A 35 -13.93 -43.99 -21.87
N THR A 36 -15.18 -44.25 -22.25
CA THR A 36 -15.59 -45.49 -22.89
C THR A 36 -14.98 -45.53 -24.29
N HIS A 37 -14.17 -46.55 -24.61
CA HIS A 37 -14.29 -47.35 -25.83
C HIS A 37 -13.40 -48.61 -25.78
N ALA A 38 -14.10 -49.75 -25.84
CA ALA A 38 -13.77 -51.11 -26.29
C ALA A 38 -12.29 -51.58 -26.39
N GLY A 39 -12.02 -52.70 -25.71
CA GLY A 39 -10.87 -53.59 -25.95
C GLY A 39 -10.78 -54.66 -24.86
N SER A 40 -11.10 -55.89 -25.21
CA SER A 40 -11.23 -57.06 -24.33
C SER A 40 -9.94 -57.41 -23.59
N HIS A 41 -10.05 -57.76 -22.30
CA HIS A 41 -9.62 -59.03 -21.69
C HIS A 41 -9.86 -58.96 -20.18
N ALA A 42 -10.56 -59.97 -19.67
CA ALA A 42 -10.94 -60.09 -18.27
C ALA A 42 -9.73 -60.39 -17.38
N ILE A 43 -9.50 -59.57 -16.36
CA ILE A 43 -8.79 -59.96 -15.13
C ILE A 43 -9.53 -59.29 -13.95
N THR A 44 -10.15 -60.12 -13.11
CA THR A 44 -10.80 -59.75 -11.84
C THR A 44 -9.76 -59.49 -10.72
N PRO A 45 -10.16 -58.86 -9.60
CA PRO A 45 -9.37 -57.79 -8.97
C PRO A 45 -8.54 -58.27 -7.77
N ARG A 46 -7.24 -57.95 -7.77
CA ARG A 46 -6.42 -57.83 -6.56
C ARG A 46 -5.29 -56.82 -6.78
N HIS A 47 -5.60 -55.54 -6.62
CA HIS A 47 -4.56 -54.57 -6.31
C HIS A 47 -4.89 -53.89 -4.99
N HIS A 48 -4.20 -54.39 -3.97
CA HIS A 48 -3.89 -53.73 -2.72
C HIS A 48 -4.10 -52.21 -2.79
N VAL A 49 -5.04 -51.70 -1.98
CA VAL A 49 -5.01 -50.30 -1.56
C VAL A 49 -3.74 -50.13 -0.75
N THR A 50 -2.65 -49.77 -1.43
CA THR A 50 -1.47 -49.25 -0.78
C THR A 50 -1.86 -47.86 -0.28
N TRP A 51 -2.15 -47.75 1.01
CA TRP A 51 -2.25 -46.46 1.68
C TRP A 51 -0.92 -45.72 1.45
N LEU A 52 -0.91 -44.73 0.55
CA LEU A 52 0.27 -43.90 0.36
C LEU A 52 0.60 -43.19 1.68
N PRO A 53 1.86 -43.20 2.13
CA PRO A 53 2.26 -42.67 3.42
C PRO A 53 2.00 -41.15 3.51
N ARG A 54 1.65 -40.71 4.73
CA ARG A 54 1.53 -39.34 5.26
C ARG A 54 1.89 -38.21 4.28
N ARG A 55 0.89 -37.58 3.66
CA ARG A 55 1.11 -36.38 2.82
C ARG A 55 1.60 -35.22 3.66
N THR A 56 2.57 -34.49 3.15
CA THR A 56 3.25 -33.40 3.86
C THR A 56 3.06 -32.07 3.12
N PHE A 57 2.52 -31.08 3.82
CA PHE A 57 2.26 -29.75 3.28
C PHE A 57 3.00 -28.67 4.06
N VAL A 58 3.18 -27.52 3.44
CA VAL A 58 3.65 -26.30 4.13
C VAL A 58 2.62 -25.18 3.94
N ASP A 59 2.22 -24.56 5.03
CA ASP A 59 1.46 -23.31 5.06
C ASP A 59 2.47 -22.21 5.42
N LEU A 60 2.85 -21.37 4.46
CA LEU A 60 3.89 -20.35 4.66
C LEU A 60 3.39 -19.16 5.49
N THR A 61 2.08 -19.05 5.68
CA THR A 61 1.40 -17.85 6.19
C THR A 61 0.34 -18.29 7.20
N PHE A 62 0.78 -19.03 8.22
CA PHE A 62 -0.14 -19.68 9.17
C PHE A 62 -1.18 -18.71 9.74
N GLY A 63 -0.76 -17.51 10.17
CA GLY A 63 -1.64 -16.50 10.76
C GLY A 63 -2.43 -17.05 11.95
N ALA A 64 -3.76 -17.18 11.76
CA ALA A 64 -4.66 -17.75 12.78
C ALA A 64 -4.91 -19.26 12.63
N GLY A 65 -4.34 -19.90 11.61
CA GLY A 65 -4.45 -21.34 11.36
C GLY A 65 -5.71 -21.78 10.60
N GLY A 66 -6.47 -20.84 10.02
CA GLY A 66 -7.70 -21.14 9.29
C GLY A 66 -7.47 -22.12 8.14
N HIS A 67 -6.52 -21.83 7.25
CA HIS A 67 -6.19 -22.73 6.15
C HIS A 67 -5.53 -24.03 6.61
N THR A 68 -4.55 -23.95 7.52
CA THR A 68 -3.94 -25.12 8.15
C THR A 68 -4.97 -26.11 8.72
N LYS A 69 -6.03 -25.64 9.39
CA LYS A 69 -7.14 -26.50 9.87
C LYS A 69 -7.80 -27.28 8.74
N HIS A 70 -8.08 -26.63 7.62
CA HIS A 70 -8.71 -27.28 6.47
C HIS A 70 -7.78 -28.31 5.82
N ILE A 71 -6.47 -28.02 5.73
CA ILE A 71 -5.47 -28.96 5.21
C ILE A 71 -5.39 -30.21 6.11
N LEU A 72 -5.32 -30.02 7.44
CA LEU A 72 -5.29 -31.12 8.41
C LEU A 72 -6.57 -31.96 8.40
N ALA A 73 -7.72 -31.35 8.12
CA ALA A 73 -9.01 -32.03 8.03
C ALA A 73 -9.22 -32.80 6.72
N ALA A 74 -8.44 -32.52 5.67
CA ALA A 74 -8.66 -33.08 4.34
C ALA A 74 -8.40 -34.60 4.26
N ALA A 75 -7.47 -35.13 5.07
CA ALA A 75 -7.21 -36.57 5.15
C ALA A 75 -6.48 -36.95 6.45
N LYS A 76 -6.67 -38.19 6.89
CA LYS A 76 -5.93 -38.75 8.05
C LYS A 76 -4.45 -38.85 7.75
N GLY A 77 -3.60 -38.49 8.72
CA GLY A 77 -2.15 -38.61 8.61
C GLY A 77 -1.47 -37.51 7.79
N VAL A 78 -2.19 -36.46 7.39
CA VAL A 78 -1.59 -35.26 6.78
C VAL A 78 -0.72 -34.54 7.80
N ARG A 79 0.53 -34.25 7.43
CA ARG A 79 1.47 -33.42 8.19
C ARG A 79 1.52 -32.01 7.59
N VAL A 80 1.50 -30.98 8.44
CA VAL A 80 1.61 -29.58 8.02
C VAL A 80 2.73 -28.88 8.78
N PHE A 81 3.63 -28.25 8.02
CA PHE A 81 4.57 -27.26 8.55
C PHE A 81 3.92 -25.88 8.45
N ALA A 82 3.67 -25.26 9.60
CA ALA A 82 3.00 -23.97 9.70
C ALA A 82 4.04 -22.89 10.00
N LEU A 83 4.48 -22.19 8.97
CA LEU A 83 5.44 -21.09 9.05
C LEU A 83 4.71 -19.78 9.28
N ASP A 84 5.26 -18.94 10.15
CA ASP A 84 4.95 -17.52 10.20
C ASP A 84 6.15 -16.75 10.74
N ARG A 85 6.35 -15.52 10.26
CA ARG A 85 7.39 -14.63 10.80
C ARG A 85 6.96 -13.96 12.10
N ASP A 86 5.65 -13.87 12.34
CA ASP A 86 5.08 -13.21 13.51
C ASP A 86 5.10 -14.13 14.74
N PRO A 87 5.82 -13.77 15.82
CA PRO A 87 5.84 -14.57 17.05
C PRO A 87 4.47 -14.78 17.69
N ALA A 88 3.50 -13.90 17.47
CA ALA A 88 2.13 -14.11 17.94
C ALA A 88 1.42 -15.23 17.16
N ALA A 89 1.62 -15.31 15.85
CA ALA A 89 1.10 -16.39 15.02
C ALA A 89 1.79 -17.72 15.37
N PHE A 90 3.11 -17.71 15.55
CA PHE A 90 3.87 -18.89 15.98
C PHE A 90 3.39 -19.45 17.32
N ARG A 91 3.16 -18.59 18.33
CA ARG A 91 2.58 -19.04 19.62
C ARG A 91 1.21 -19.68 19.45
N ARG A 92 0.37 -19.17 18.55
CA ARG A 92 -0.92 -19.77 18.22
C ARG A 92 -0.76 -21.11 17.51
N ALA A 93 0.20 -21.23 16.59
CA ALA A 93 0.53 -22.51 15.96
C ALA A 93 0.99 -23.54 17.00
N GLN A 94 1.82 -23.15 17.97
CA GLN A 94 2.23 -24.02 19.08
C GLN A 94 1.04 -24.48 19.94
N GLN A 95 0.11 -23.58 20.27
CA GLN A 95 -1.11 -23.94 21.01
C GLN A 95 -2.00 -24.87 20.20
N MET A 96 -2.15 -24.60 18.90
CA MET A 96 -2.96 -25.42 18.01
C MET A 96 -2.34 -26.81 17.81
N ALA A 97 -1.01 -26.92 17.73
CA ALA A 97 -0.30 -28.19 17.56
C ALA A 97 -0.58 -29.17 18.70
N LYS A 98 -0.85 -28.68 19.93
CA LYS A 98 -1.24 -29.53 21.08
C LYS A 98 -2.56 -30.27 20.88
N GLN A 99 -3.39 -29.84 19.94
CA GLN A 99 -4.69 -30.45 19.63
C GLN A 99 -4.58 -31.61 18.63
N TYR A 100 -3.39 -31.84 18.08
CA TYR A 100 -3.12 -32.87 17.09
C TYR A 100 -2.05 -33.84 17.59
N PRO A 101 -2.03 -35.08 17.09
CA PRO A 101 -0.91 -36.01 17.29
C PRO A 101 0.45 -35.35 17.08
N ALA A 102 1.42 -35.75 17.91
CA ALA A 102 2.76 -35.19 17.89
C ALA A 102 3.38 -35.27 16.48
N GLY A 103 3.93 -34.15 16.02
CA GLY A 103 4.57 -34.02 14.71
C GLY A 103 3.61 -33.87 13.53
N GLN A 104 2.28 -33.91 13.74
CA GLN A 104 1.31 -33.70 12.67
C GLN A 104 1.21 -32.22 12.26
N LEU A 105 1.16 -31.31 13.23
CA LEU A 105 1.30 -29.87 13.00
C LEU A 105 2.63 -29.41 13.59
N VAL A 106 3.51 -28.88 12.76
CA VAL A 106 4.85 -28.42 13.15
C VAL A 106 4.93 -26.90 12.97
N PRO A 107 4.87 -26.12 14.05
CA PRO A 107 5.07 -24.68 14.00
C PRO A 107 6.52 -24.33 13.63
N LEU A 108 6.71 -23.38 12.73
CA LEU A 108 8.00 -22.82 12.34
C LEU A 108 7.97 -21.29 12.51
N LEU A 109 8.95 -20.73 13.21
CA LEU A 109 9.12 -19.28 13.34
C LEU A 109 10.19 -18.84 12.34
N GLY A 110 9.79 -18.14 11.28
CA GLY A 110 10.68 -17.89 10.15
C GLY A 110 10.11 -16.95 9.10
N ARG A 111 10.99 -16.30 8.35
CA ARG A 111 10.70 -15.63 7.08
C ARG A 111 10.65 -16.66 5.96
N PHE A 112 10.16 -16.25 4.80
CA PHE A 112 10.10 -17.18 3.66
C PHE A 112 11.50 -17.52 3.15
N SER A 113 12.42 -16.54 3.18
CA SER A 113 13.84 -16.75 2.87
C SER A 113 14.52 -17.77 3.79
N GLU A 114 13.99 -18.01 4.99
CA GLU A 114 14.53 -18.94 6.00
C GLU A 114 13.93 -20.36 5.87
N LEU A 115 13.00 -20.58 4.93
CA LEU A 115 12.25 -21.84 4.82
C LEU A 115 13.16 -23.07 4.67
N GLY A 116 14.22 -22.98 3.87
CA GLY A 116 15.12 -24.10 3.59
C GLY A 116 15.74 -24.70 4.86
N PRO A 117 16.58 -23.95 5.59
CA PRO A 117 17.17 -24.41 6.84
C PRO A 117 16.14 -24.89 7.87
N LEU A 118 14.97 -24.24 7.95
CA LEU A 118 13.90 -24.64 8.87
C LEU A 118 13.30 -26.00 8.52
N LEU A 119 13.12 -26.32 7.24
CA LEU A 119 12.63 -27.63 6.79
C LEU A 119 13.69 -28.72 6.97
N GLU A 120 14.95 -28.43 6.65
CA GLU A 120 16.08 -29.37 6.83
C GLU A 120 16.23 -29.79 8.29
N HIS A 121 16.15 -28.83 9.22
CA HIS A 121 16.19 -29.10 10.66
C HIS A 121 15.05 -30.02 11.14
N GLN A 122 13.93 -30.06 10.41
CA GLN A 122 12.79 -30.95 10.70
C GLN A 122 12.88 -32.30 9.97
N GLY A 123 14.00 -32.57 9.30
CA GLY A 123 14.25 -33.80 8.54
C GLY A 123 13.45 -33.87 7.23
N VAL A 124 13.01 -32.73 6.69
CA VAL A 124 12.32 -32.70 5.40
C VAL A 124 13.36 -32.74 4.30
N SER A 125 13.16 -33.60 3.31
CA SER A 125 14.05 -33.67 2.16
C SER A 125 13.58 -32.74 1.03
N PRO A 126 14.49 -32.18 0.24
CA PRO A 126 14.13 -31.51 -1.01
C PRO A 126 13.23 -32.37 -1.89
N GLY A 127 12.30 -31.74 -2.61
CA GLY A 127 11.36 -32.43 -3.50
C GLY A 127 10.41 -33.40 -2.81
N SER A 128 10.19 -33.29 -1.49
CA SER A 128 9.34 -34.22 -0.74
C SER A 128 7.96 -33.65 -0.34
N LEU A 129 7.70 -32.35 -0.54
CA LEU A 129 6.43 -31.73 -0.16
C LEU A 129 5.33 -32.00 -1.18
N ASP A 130 4.15 -32.39 -0.71
CA ASP A 130 2.95 -32.66 -1.50
C ASP A 130 2.21 -31.40 -1.95
N GLY A 131 2.43 -30.30 -1.24
CA GLY A 131 1.85 -29.03 -1.59
C GLY A 131 2.24 -27.90 -0.64
N ALA A 132 1.95 -26.69 -1.08
CA ALA A 132 2.24 -25.47 -0.35
C ALA A 132 1.12 -24.46 -0.50
N LEU A 133 0.94 -23.64 0.53
CA LEU A 133 0.02 -22.51 0.56
C LEU A 133 0.79 -21.23 0.92
N VAL A 134 0.48 -20.15 0.22
CA VAL A 134 0.93 -18.79 0.56
C VAL A 134 -0.29 -17.85 0.51
N ASP A 135 -0.70 -17.32 1.65
CA ASP A 135 -1.76 -16.33 1.80
C ASP A 135 -1.13 -14.96 2.09
N CYS A 136 -0.91 -14.17 1.04
CA CYS A 136 -0.13 -12.93 1.14
C CYS A 136 -0.82 -11.88 2.01
N GLY A 137 -0.07 -10.87 2.47
CA GLY A 137 -0.63 -9.76 3.23
C GLY A 137 -0.73 -9.99 4.73
N CYS A 138 -1.63 -9.25 5.38
CA CYS A 138 -1.72 -9.19 6.84
C CYS A 138 -2.81 -10.06 7.42
N SER A 139 -2.50 -10.72 8.53
CA SER A 139 -3.51 -11.39 9.33
C SER A 139 -4.43 -10.38 10.04
N SER A 140 -5.67 -10.79 10.32
CA SER A 140 -6.60 -9.98 11.12
C SER A 140 -5.99 -9.61 12.47
N MET A 141 -5.20 -10.49 13.08
CA MET A 141 -4.52 -10.25 14.37
C MET A 141 -3.57 -9.06 14.33
N GLN A 142 -2.94 -8.80 13.17
CA GLN A 142 -2.08 -7.63 12.96
C GLN A 142 -2.91 -6.37 12.75
N MET A 143 -4.00 -6.47 11.98
CA MET A 143 -4.90 -5.35 11.68
C MET A 143 -5.72 -4.90 12.89
N ASP A 144 -6.15 -5.84 13.73
CA ASP A 144 -7.05 -5.61 14.86
C ASP A 144 -6.31 -5.10 16.10
N ASN A 145 -4.99 -5.36 16.22
CA ASN A 145 -4.17 -4.90 17.32
C ASN A 145 -3.60 -3.50 17.01
N PRO A 146 -4.08 -2.43 17.67
CA PRO A 146 -3.63 -1.07 17.37
C PRO A 146 -2.14 -0.85 17.66
N GLN A 147 -1.58 -1.57 18.63
CA GLN A 147 -0.16 -1.48 19.00
C GLN A 147 0.79 -1.96 17.90
N ARG A 148 0.27 -2.62 16.86
CA ARG A 148 1.06 -3.09 15.71
C ARG A 148 1.13 -2.07 14.58
N GLY A 149 0.27 -1.06 14.56
CA GLY A 149 0.31 0.03 13.58
C GLY A 149 -0.14 -0.31 12.16
N PHE A 150 -0.78 -1.46 11.92
CA PHE A 150 -1.27 -1.85 10.58
C PHE A 150 -2.64 -1.26 10.25
N GLY A 151 -3.48 -1.06 11.26
CA GLY A 151 -4.86 -0.61 11.10
C GLY A 151 -4.97 0.91 10.97
N LEU A 152 -5.75 1.38 9.99
CA LEU A 152 -6.12 2.80 9.85
C LEU A 152 -7.26 3.21 10.78
N ALA A 153 -8.03 2.24 11.29
CA ALA A 153 -9.27 2.49 12.03
C ALA A 153 -9.06 2.83 13.51
N ARG A 154 -7.90 2.50 14.07
CA ARG A 154 -7.59 2.64 15.50
C ARG A 154 -6.24 3.33 15.67
N GLN A 155 -6.12 4.21 16.65
CA GLN A 155 -4.84 4.86 16.95
C GLN A 155 -3.83 3.88 17.56
N GLY A 156 -2.57 4.02 17.18
CA GLY A 156 -1.44 3.24 17.69
C GLY A 156 -0.11 3.71 17.10
N PRO A 157 1.02 3.21 17.61
CA PRO A 157 2.34 3.52 17.08
C PRO A 157 2.45 3.08 15.60
N LEU A 158 3.11 3.88 14.79
CA LEU A 158 3.35 3.58 13.38
C LEU A 158 4.52 2.57 13.25
N ASP A 159 4.29 1.33 13.65
CA ASP A 159 5.32 0.27 13.64
C ASP A 159 5.33 -0.51 12.31
N MET A 160 4.23 -1.22 12.01
CA MET A 160 4.03 -2.06 10.81
C MET A 160 5.00 -3.24 10.63
N ARG A 161 5.89 -3.57 11.57
CA ARG A 161 6.72 -4.78 11.46
C ARG A 161 5.92 -6.03 11.82
N MET A 162 5.96 -7.02 10.95
CA MET A 162 5.30 -8.31 11.15
C MET A 162 6.05 -9.17 12.18
N ASP A 163 7.36 -8.99 12.33
CA ASP A 163 8.23 -9.77 13.22
C ASP A 163 8.92 -8.93 14.31
N ALA A 164 8.32 -7.82 14.73
CA ALA A 164 8.88 -6.87 15.72
C ALA A 164 9.48 -7.58 16.96
N ALA A 165 8.81 -8.60 17.49
CA ALA A 165 9.26 -9.32 18.68
C ALA A 165 10.42 -10.31 18.42
N ARG A 166 10.73 -10.68 17.18
CA ARG A 166 11.96 -11.44 16.83
C ARG A 166 13.21 -10.56 16.92
N GLN A 167 13.03 -9.25 16.74
CA GLN A 167 14.12 -8.27 16.67
C GLN A 167 14.58 -7.78 18.06
N ALA A 168 13.89 -8.21 19.14
CA ALA A 168 14.19 -7.84 20.52
C ALA A 168 15.17 -8.81 21.24
N LEU A 169 15.85 -9.69 20.50
CA LEU A 169 16.89 -10.56 21.06
C LEU A 169 18.19 -9.75 21.25
N HIS A 170 18.45 -9.35 22.49
CA HIS A 170 19.70 -8.75 22.94
C HIS A 170 20.74 -9.85 23.25
N TRP A 171 22.01 -9.63 22.88
CA TRP A 171 23.15 -10.40 23.42
C TRP A 171 23.92 -9.49 24.37
N GLY A 172 23.73 -9.68 25.68
CA GLY A 172 24.35 -8.82 26.69
C GLY A 172 23.95 -7.34 26.55
N SER A 173 24.89 -6.41 26.75
CA SER A 173 24.69 -4.96 26.55
C SER A 173 24.83 -4.49 25.08
N PHE A 174 24.95 -5.42 24.12
CA PHE A 174 25.14 -5.07 22.71
C PHE A 174 23.91 -5.48 21.89
N THR A 175 23.28 -4.52 21.23
CA THR A 175 22.18 -4.75 20.30
C THR A 175 22.75 -5.31 19.00
N VAL A 176 22.62 -6.63 18.77
CA VAL A 176 23.29 -7.35 17.67
C VAL A 176 22.67 -7.08 16.30
N PHE A 177 21.48 -6.46 16.25
CA PHE A 177 20.91 -5.91 15.03
C PHE A 177 20.33 -4.54 15.35
N PRO A 178 20.67 -3.44 14.64
CA PRO A 178 19.78 -2.29 14.65
C PRO A 178 18.43 -2.81 14.15
N GLY A 179 17.41 -2.79 15.00
CA GLY A 179 16.09 -3.30 14.64
C GLY A 179 15.68 -2.78 13.26
N GLU A 180 15.02 -3.61 12.46
CA GLU A 180 14.55 -3.15 11.15
C GLU A 180 13.69 -1.89 11.37
N PRO A 181 13.78 -0.91 10.46
CA PRO A 181 13.11 0.36 10.64
C PRO A 181 11.60 0.17 10.76
N THR A 182 10.99 0.84 11.72
CA THR A 182 9.54 0.96 11.79
C THR A 182 9.02 1.81 10.64
N ALA A 183 7.72 1.75 10.37
CA ALA A 183 7.08 2.68 9.45
C ALA A 183 7.24 4.15 9.90
N ALA A 184 7.32 4.42 11.20
CA ALA A 184 7.64 5.74 11.74
C ALA A 184 9.05 6.18 11.34
N ASP A 185 10.04 5.30 11.47
CA ASP A 185 11.42 5.59 11.08
C ASP A 185 11.50 5.88 9.58
N VAL A 186 10.80 5.08 8.77
CA VAL A 186 10.69 5.29 7.33
C VAL A 186 10.14 6.69 7.02
N VAL A 187 9.04 7.10 7.63
CA VAL A 187 8.43 8.41 7.35
C VAL A 187 9.27 9.58 7.89
N ASN A 188 9.96 9.40 9.02
CA ASN A 188 10.72 10.45 9.68
C ASN A 188 12.13 10.65 9.10
N PHE A 189 12.76 9.59 8.58
CA PHE A 189 14.18 9.63 8.21
C PHE A 189 14.47 9.42 6.71
N LEU A 190 13.55 8.86 5.91
CA LEU A 190 13.76 8.81 4.46
C LEU A 190 13.71 10.22 3.87
N ASP A 191 14.63 10.48 2.94
CA ASP A 191 14.55 11.69 2.14
C ASP A 191 13.28 11.70 1.27
N TYR A 192 12.88 12.90 0.88
CA TYR A 192 11.67 13.12 0.12
C TYR A 192 11.59 12.30 -1.17
N ASP A 193 12.69 12.24 -1.94
CA ASP A 193 12.68 11.56 -3.23
C ASP A 193 12.54 10.05 -3.06
N SER A 194 13.21 9.48 -2.05
CA SER A 194 13.07 8.07 -1.69
C SER A 194 11.66 7.75 -1.19
N LEU A 195 11.07 8.58 -0.33
CA LEU A 195 9.70 8.38 0.14
C LEU A 195 8.70 8.44 -1.03
N VAL A 196 8.85 9.37 -1.97
CA VAL A 196 8.04 9.43 -3.18
C VAL A 196 8.19 8.16 -4.02
N GLN A 197 9.40 7.61 -4.13
CA GLN A 197 9.63 6.34 -4.83
C GLN A 197 8.92 5.18 -4.14
N VAL A 198 9.00 5.07 -2.81
CA VAL A 198 8.31 4.05 -2.01
C VAL A 198 6.80 4.10 -2.27
N LEU A 199 6.18 5.28 -2.13
CA LEU A 199 4.73 5.44 -2.35
C LEU A 199 4.33 5.13 -3.80
N LYS A 200 5.16 5.52 -4.77
CA LYS A 200 4.88 5.28 -6.19
C LYS A 200 5.03 3.81 -6.57
N LEU A 201 6.09 3.14 -6.10
CA LEU A 201 6.42 1.77 -6.48
C LEU A 201 5.56 0.76 -5.71
N TYR A 202 5.47 0.91 -4.39
CA TYR A 202 4.75 -0.04 -3.53
C TYR A 202 3.29 0.35 -3.30
N GLY A 203 2.96 1.64 -3.24
CA GLY A 203 1.57 2.10 -3.11
C GLY A 203 0.80 2.16 -4.43
N GLU A 204 1.49 1.98 -5.56
CA GLU A 204 0.98 2.28 -6.91
C GLU A 204 0.32 3.68 -6.97
N GLU A 205 0.86 4.64 -6.20
CA GLU A 205 0.31 5.99 -6.10
C GLU A 205 0.77 6.87 -7.28
N LYS A 206 -0.09 6.93 -8.30
CA LYS A 206 0.09 7.82 -9.45
C LYS A 206 0.15 9.31 -9.04
N ARG A 207 -0.39 9.63 -7.85
CA ARG A 207 -0.49 11.00 -7.33
C ARG A 207 0.68 11.41 -6.43
N ALA A 208 1.68 10.56 -6.18
CA ALA A 208 2.80 10.88 -5.29
C ALA A 208 3.56 12.17 -5.70
N LYS A 209 3.60 12.53 -6.99
CA LYS A 209 4.12 13.82 -7.49
C LYS A 209 3.06 14.92 -7.69
N LYS A 210 1.78 14.57 -7.63
CA LYS A 210 0.65 15.42 -8.03
C LYS A 210 0.19 16.35 -6.92
N GLN A 211 0.28 15.92 -5.66
CA GLN A 211 -0.27 16.67 -4.52
C GLN A 211 0.51 17.94 -4.19
N GLN A 212 1.80 18.04 -4.50
CA GLN A 212 2.59 19.24 -4.24
C GLN A 212 2.53 20.30 -5.37
N PHE A 213 2.29 19.89 -6.62
CA PHE A 213 2.45 20.78 -7.78
C PHE A 213 1.18 21.00 -8.63
N GLU A 214 0.03 20.41 -8.26
CA GLU A 214 -1.23 20.49 -9.03
C GLU A 214 -1.09 20.15 -10.53
N VAL A 215 -0.08 19.37 -10.92
CA VAL A 215 0.15 19.04 -12.34
C VAL A 215 -0.69 17.84 -12.76
N ASN A 216 -1.52 18.00 -13.80
CA ASN A 216 -2.31 16.90 -14.36
C ASN A 216 -1.52 16.06 -15.39
N GLU A 217 -1.96 14.82 -15.63
CA GLU A 217 -1.27 13.83 -16.47
C GLU A 217 -1.19 14.24 -17.95
N ARG A 218 -2.18 15.01 -18.44
CA ARG A 218 -2.14 15.60 -19.80
C ARG A 218 -1.01 16.61 -19.93
N SER A 219 -0.78 17.45 -18.92
CA SER A 219 0.33 18.39 -18.89
C SER A 219 1.68 17.67 -18.93
N ILE A 220 1.85 16.59 -18.15
CA ILE A 220 3.09 15.80 -18.14
C ILE A 220 3.34 15.14 -19.49
N CYS A 221 2.32 14.54 -20.10
CA CYS A 221 2.43 13.93 -21.44
C CYS A 221 2.75 14.98 -22.51
N GLY A 222 2.13 16.16 -22.44
CA GLY A 222 2.43 17.30 -23.30
C GLY A 222 3.88 17.77 -23.15
N TRP A 223 4.35 17.95 -21.91
CA TRP A 223 5.72 18.39 -21.63
C TRP A 223 6.77 17.34 -22.01
N ARG A 224 6.47 16.04 -21.87
CA ARG A 224 7.36 14.97 -22.33
C ARG A 224 7.52 14.99 -23.86
N LYS A 225 6.43 15.21 -24.60
CA LYS A 225 6.48 15.37 -26.07
C LYS A 225 7.30 16.61 -26.47
N GLN A 226 7.25 17.66 -25.66
CA GLN A 226 7.93 18.93 -25.90
C GLN A 226 9.27 19.04 -25.16
N LYS A 227 9.81 17.95 -24.58
CA LYS A 227 10.98 17.98 -23.70
C LYS A 227 12.16 18.74 -24.32
N LYS A 228 12.56 18.40 -25.55
CA LYS A 228 13.69 19.08 -26.21
C LYS A 228 13.44 20.59 -26.38
N ALA A 229 12.22 20.99 -26.76
CA ALA A 229 11.85 22.40 -26.93
C ALA A 229 11.77 23.16 -25.60
N LEU A 230 11.26 22.53 -24.54
CA LEU A 230 11.16 23.13 -23.20
C LEU A 230 12.54 23.35 -22.57
N PHE A 231 13.45 22.40 -22.73
CA PHE A 231 14.83 22.53 -22.23
C PHE A 231 15.70 23.45 -23.09
N ALA A 232 15.35 23.64 -24.37
CA ALA A 232 15.98 24.61 -25.25
C ALA A 232 15.37 26.02 -25.15
N CYS A 233 14.26 26.18 -24.43
CA CYS A 233 13.59 27.46 -24.27
C CYS A 233 14.39 28.34 -23.31
N SER A 234 14.90 29.47 -23.80
CA SER A 234 15.49 30.50 -22.95
C SER A 234 14.45 30.99 -21.94
N SER A 235 14.83 31.12 -20.67
CA SER A 235 13.95 31.65 -19.61
C SER A 235 13.37 33.00 -20.02
N GLN A 236 12.10 33.02 -20.43
CA GLN A 236 11.39 34.26 -20.63
C GLN A 236 10.85 34.72 -19.28
N ARG A 237 11.63 35.51 -18.53
CA ARG A 237 11.01 36.49 -17.64
C ARG A 237 10.20 37.40 -18.56
N LYS A 238 8.88 37.19 -18.64
CA LYS A 238 8.00 38.27 -19.10
C LYS A 238 8.08 39.36 -18.03
N SER A 239 9.06 40.25 -18.19
CA SER A 239 9.14 41.49 -17.42
C SER A 239 7.80 42.20 -17.60
N PHE A 240 7.22 42.67 -16.50
CA PHE A 240 6.05 43.53 -16.55
C PHE A 240 6.36 44.72 -17.46
N ARG A 241 5.72 44.81 -18.62
CA ARG A 241 5.84 45.93 -19.58
C ARG A 241 4.87 47.07 -19.27
N GLY A 242 4.30 47.10 -18.07
CA GLY A 242 3.40 48.18 -17.66
C GLY A 242 4.17 49.39 -17.11
N PRO A 243 3.48 50.53 -16.91
CA PRO A 243 4.09 51.71 -16.34
C PRO A 243 4.66 51.38 -14.96
N LYS A 244 5.87 51.90 -14.69
CA LYS A 244 6.57 51.68 -13.41
C LYS A 244 5.74 52.20 -12.23
N ASN A 245 5.01 53.29 -12.44
CA ASN A 245 4.16 53.92 -11.45
C ASN A 245 2.69 53.63 -11.72
N GLY A 246 1.91 53.45 -10.65
CA GLY A 246 0.46 53.37 -10.70
C GLY A 246 -0.18 54.73 -11.00
N ALA A 247 -1.43 54.71 -11.49
CA ALA A 247 -2.22 55.94 -11.67
C ALA A 247 -2.59 56.60 -10.33
N PHE A 248 -2.56 55.85 -9.24
CA PHE A 248 -2.90 56.30 -7.88
C PHE A 248 -1.77 55.93 -6.90
N PRO A 249 -0.61 56.62 -6.96
CA PRO A 249 0.59 56.24 -6.22
C PRO A 249 0.39 56.26 -4.70
N ASP A 250 -0.37 57.23 -4.18
CA ASP A 250 -0.63 57.32 -2.74
C ASP A 250 -1.55 56.20 -2.23
N VAL A 251 -2.52 55.78 -3.06
CA VAL A 251 -3.37 54.61 -2.75
C VAL A 251 -2.54 53.33 -2.78
N GLU A 252 -1.63 53.19 -3.74
CA GLU A 252 -0.76 52.02 -3.84
C GLU A 252 0.26 51.94 -2.69
N ARG A 253 0.76 53.08 -2.19
CA ARG A 253 1.67 53.13 -1.04
C ARG A 253 0.99 52.60 0.22
N GLU A 254 -0.14 53.19 0.63
CA GLU A 254 -0.85 52.77 1.84
C GLU A 254 -1.43 51.35 1.73
N LEU A 255 -1.85 50.94 0.53
CA LEU A 255 -2.27 49.56 0.32
C LEU A 255 -1.10 48.59 0.44
N THR A 256 0.11 48.98 0.03
CA THR A 256 1.32 48.16 0.20
C THR A 256 1.61 47.96 1.69
N ASP A 257 1.57 49.03 2.48
CA ASP A 257 1.79 49.00 3.93
C ASP A 257 0.77 48.08 4.61
N PHE A 258 -0.52 48.25 4.29
CA PHE A 258 -1.59 47.37 4.77
C PHE A 258 -1.34 45.89 4.42
N VAL A 259 -0.98 45.57 3.17
CA VAL A 259 -0.71 44.17 2.78
C VAL A 259 0.51 43.61 3.52
N GLN A 260 1.54 44.42 3.79
CA GLN A 260 2.71 44.01 4.54
C GLN A 260 2.40 43.79 6.02
N GLU A 261 1.67 44.71 6.66
CA GLU A 261 1.21 44.60 8.06
C GLU A 261 0.34 43.37 8.27
N GLN A 262 -0.65 43.15 7.40
CA GLN A 262 -1.52 41.98 7.47
C GLN A 262 -0.72 40.69 7.31
N ARG A 263 0.26 40.65 6.39
CA ARG A 263 1.13 39.49 6.22
C ARG A 263 2.07 39.26 7.40
N ALA A 264 2.59 40.33 8.00
CA ALA A 264 3.40 40.26 9.21
C ALA A 264 2.58 39.76 10.41
N ALA A 265 1.29 40.13 10.48
CA ALA A 265 0.32 39.61 11.44
C ALA A 265 -0.25 38.22 11.07
N HIS A 266 0.24 37.61 9.99
CA HIS A 266 -0.22 36.31 9.47
C HIS A 266 -1.70 36.25 9.09
N LEU A 267 -2.32 37.38 8.75
CA LEU A 267 -3.69 37.48 8.29
C LEU A 267 -3.79 37.31 6.77
N ALA A 268 -4.86 36.66 6.32
CA ALA A 268 -5.07 36.38 4.91
C ALA A 268 -5.50 37.63 4.14
N VAL A 269 -4.76 37.98 3.08
CA VAL A 269 -5.04 39.15 2.24
C VAL A 269 -5.53 38.71 0.86
N ASN A 270 -6.84 38.48 0.72
CA ASN A 270 -7.45 38.12 -0.55
C ASN A 270 -7.69 39.35 -1.45
N ILE A 271 -8.09 39.14 -2.71
CA ILE A 271 -8.31 40.23 -3.67
C ILE A 271 -9.46 41.13 -3.23
N GLU A 272 -10.53 40.57 -2.68
CA GLU A 272 -11.72 41.35 -2.26
C GLU A 272 -11.39 42.32 -1.14
N LEU A 273 -10.57 41.89 -0.18
CA LEU A 273 -10.04 42.72 0.90
C LEU A 273 -9.13 43.82 0.36
N GLN A 274 -8.25 43.51 -0.61
CA GLN A 274 -7.44 44.54 -1.28
C GLN A 274 -8.30 45.54 -2.05
N GLN A 275 -9.37 45.11 -2.71
CA GLN A 275 -10.29 46.01 -3.41
C GLN A 275 -11.06 46.91 -2.43
N ALA A 276 -11.54 46.34 -1.31
CA ALA A 276 -12.24 47.10 -0.28
C ALA A 276 -11.31 48.14 0.36
N LYS A 277 -10.12 47.71 0.81
CA LYS A 277 -9.15 48.61 1.43
C LYS A 277 -8.64 49.68 0.47
N ALA A 278 -8.43 49.35 -0.81
CA ALA A 278 -8.05 50.35 -1.81
C ALA A 278 -9.13 51.43 -1.99
N ARG A 279 -10.42 51.05 -2.02
CA ARG A 279 -11.52 52.02 -2.13
C ARG A 279 -11.65 52.89 -0.88
N GLU A 280 -11.44 52.31 0.29
CA GLU A 280 -11.38 53.05 1.56
C GLU A 280 -10.30 54.13 1.52
N ILE A 281 -9.05 53.74 1.23
CA ILE A 281 -7.91 54.66 1.09
C ILE A 281 -8.19 55.73 0.03
N ALA A 282 -8.82 55.37 -1.09
CA ALA A 282 -9.15 56.31 -2.15
C ALA A 282 -10.18 57.36 -1.70
N ARG A 283 -11.21 56.96 -0.93
CA ARG A 283 -12.19 57.88 -0.34
C ARG A 283 -11.53 58.84 0.65
N ASP A 284 -10.64 58.33 1.49
CA ASP A 284 -9.92 59.15 2.49
C ASP A 284 -9.02 60.19 1.81
N LYS A 285 -8.59 59.92 0.58
CA LYS A 285 -7.82 60.84 -0.28
C LYS A 285 -8.69 61.72 -1.17
N GLY A 286 -10.01 61.70 -1.01
CA GLY A 286 -10.95 62.52 -1.77
C GLY A 286 -11.17 62.08 -3.23
N ILE A 287 -10.75 60.86 -3.59
CA ILE A 287 -10.94 60.30 -4.92
C ILE A 287 -12.38 59.78 -5.04
N GLN A 288 -13.10 60.24 -6.06
CA GLN A 288 -14.50 59.86 -6.26
C GLN A 288 -14.61 58.39 -6.73
N PRO A 289 -15.68 57.66 -6.35
CA PRO A 289 -15.87 56.25 -6.76
C PRO A 289 -15.89 56.03 -8.28
N GLU A 290 -16.28 57.05 -9.05
CA GLU A 290 -16.32 57.04 -10.52
C GLU A 290 -14.91 56.88 -11.11
N ASP A 291 -13.94 57.56 -10.49
CA ASP A 291 -12.55 57.69 -10.95
C ASP A 291 -11.69 56.49 -10.52
N PHE A 292 -12.07 55.82 -9.42
CA PHE A 292 -11.32 54.69 -8.88
C PHE A 292 -12.19 53.51 -8.43
N LYS A 293 -12.33 52.53 -9.33
CA LYS A 293 -13.16 51.32 -9.10
C LYS A 293 -12.45 50.20 -8.32
N ALA A 294 -11.14 50.31 -8.11
CA ALA A 294 -10.28 49.23 -7.60
C ALA A 294 -10.56 47.88 -8.30
N SER A 295 -10.49 47.83 -9.63
CA SER A 295 -10.84 46.60 -10.38
C SER A 295 -9.86 45.45 -10.10
N LYS A 296 -10.28 44.20 -10.30
CA LYS A 296 -9.39 43.02 -10.18
C LYS A 296 -8.14 43.15 -11.05
N HIS A 297 -8.29 43.76 -12.23
CA HIS A 297 -7.17 44.04 -13.13
C HIS A 297 -6.21 45.08 -12.54
N TRP A 298 -6.74 46.15 -11.95
CA TRP A 298 -5.93 47.16 -11.26
C TRP A 298 -5.15 46.52 -10.09
N VAL A 299 -5.81 45.73 -9.24
CA VAL A 299 -5.16 45.00 -8.13
C VAL A 299 -4.04 44.08 -8.65
N SER A 300 -4.28 43.35 -9.74
CA SER A 300 -3.23 42.51 -10.35
C SER A 300 -2.02 43.29 -10.83
N ARG A 301 -2.21 44.53 -11.32
CA ARG A 301 -1.09 45.41 -11.74
C ARG A 301 -0.40 46.04 -10.55
N PHE A 302 -1.15 46.46 -9.53
CA PHE A 302 -0.64 46.91 -8.24
C PHE A 302 0.29 45.85 -7.62
N MET A 303 -0.18 44.60 -7.48
CA MET A 303 0.64 43.52 -6.91
C MET A 303 1.96 43.33 -7.65
N ARG A 304 1.96 43.44 -8.98
CA ARG A 304 3.20 43.35 -9.78
C ARG A 304 4.14 44.53 -9.54
N ARG A 305 3.60 45.74 -9.44
CA ARG A 305 4.39 46.97 -9.18
C ARG A 305 4.98 46.96 -7.77
N ALA A 306 4.19 46.57 -6.77
CA ALA A 306 4.61 46.47 -5.37
C ALA A 306 5.52 45.26 -5.08
N GLY A 307 5.93 44.50 -6.10
CA GLY A 307 6.81 43.34 -5.93
C GLY A 307 6.16 42.13 -5.24
N PHE A 308 4.83 42.13 -5.09
CA PHE A 308 4.11 41.00 -4.53
C PHE A 308 3.99 39.86 -5.54
N SER A 309 4.28 38.65 -5.08
CA SER A 309 4.02 37.43 -5.84
C SER A 309 2.52 37.35 -6.19
N LEU A 310 2.20 37.19 -7.48
CA LEU A 310 0.84 36.88 -7.98
C LEU A 310 0.43 35.42 -7.64
N ARG A 311 0.87 34.88 -6.50
CA ARG A 311 0.39 33.57 -6.08
C ARG A 311 -1.06 33.76 -5.65
N TRP A 312 -1.99 33.26 -6.47
CA TRP A 312 -3.44 33.42 -6.27
C TRP A 312 -3.96 32.76 -4.98
N ARG A 313 -3.11 32.04 -4.26
CA ARG A 313 -3.33 31.55 -2.90
C ARG A 313 -2.02 31.65 -2.11
N THR A 314 -2.02 32.44 -1.05
CA THR A 314 -1.13 32.21 0.09
C THR A 314 -1.75 31.09 0.92
N SER A 315 -1.19 29.89 0.85
CA SER A 315 -1.61 28.74 1.67
C SER A 315 -0.84 28.67 2.99
N ILE A 316 -0.40 29.81 3.54
CA ILE A 316 0.28 29.85 4.84
C ILE A 316 -0.25 31.05 5.62
N SER A 317 -1.16 30.75 6.55
CA SER A 317 -1.37 31.53 7.77
C SER A 317 -0.52 30.86 8.84
N GLN A 318 0.43 31.58 9.47
CA GLN A 318 1.28 31.09 10.56
C GLN A 318 0.67 31.37 11.95
N LYS A 319 -0.61 31.03 12.12
CA LYS A 319 -1.17 30.61 13.41
C LYS A 319 -2.36 29.71 13.13
N LEU A 320 -2.35 28.50 13.69
CA LEU A 320 -3.43 27.53 13.57
C LEU A 320 -4.61 27.97 14.46
N PRO A 321 -5.81 28.26 13.90
CA PRO A 321 -7.00 28.56 14.69
C PRO A 321 -7.64 27.31 15.30
N GLU A 322 -8.44 27.53 16.34
CA GLU A 322 -9.15 26.51 17.15
C GLU A 322 -10.15 25.65 16.34
N SER A 323 -10.48 26.05 15.10
CA SER A 323 -11.32 25.29 14.17
C SER A 323 -10.59 24.17 13.38
N TYR A 324 -9.43 23.72 13.87
CA TYR A 324 -8.66 22.64 13.26
C TYR A 324 -9.42 21.29 13.26
N GLU A 325 -10.42 21.12 14.13
CA GLU A 325 -11.33 19.97 14.09
C GLU A 325 -12.15 19.94 12.78
N GLU A 326 -12.68 21.07 12.32
CA GLU A 326 -13.50 21.12 11.10
C GLU A 326 -12.67 20.91 9.82
N HIS A 327 -11.41 21.35 9.80
CA HIS A 327 -10.51 21.11 8.67
C HIS A 327 -9.91 19.70 8.67
N LEU A 328 -9.68 19.09 9.85
CA LEU A 328 -9.42 17.66 9.97
C LEU A 328 -10.62 16.84 9.50
N VAL A 329 -11.84 17.24 9.89
CA VAL A 329 -13.10 16.64 9.42
C VAL A 329 -13.29 16.88 7.92
N ALA A 330 -12.89 18.02 7.35
CA ALA A 330 -12.96 18.31 5.91
C ALA A 330 -11.92 17.53 5.10
N PHE A 331 -10.70 17.33 5.64
CA PHE A 331 -9.69 16.46 5.06
C PHE A 331 -10.14 15.00 5.11
N GLN A 332 -10.65 14.54 6.25
CA GLN A 332 -11.24 13.21 6.43
C GLN A 332 -12.48 13.02 5.53
N SER A 333 -13.36 14.01 5.38
CA SER A 333 -14.60 13.94 4.60
C SER A 333 -14.43 14.16 3.09
N ARG A 334 -13.35 14.79 2.61
CA ARG A 334 -12.99 14.75 1.17
C ARG A 334 -12.28 13.46 0.81
N SER A 335 -11.59 12.87 1.78
CA SER A 335 -10.82 11.66 1.56
C SER A 335 -11.65 10.37 1.60
N SER A 336 -12.84 10.42 2.20
CA SER A 336 -13.87 9.37 2.19
C SER A 336 -14.51 9.10 0.81
N SER A 337 -14.17 9.89 -0.22
CA SER A 337 -14.64 9.70 -1.61
C SER A 337 -13.69 8.90 -2.49
N SER A 338 -12.61 8.33 -1.94
CA SER A 338 -11.70 7.49 -2.71
C SER A 338 -12.34 6.11 -2.90
N VAL A 339 -12.45 5.65 -4.14
CA VAL A 339 -12.92 4.30 -4.45
C VAL A 339 -11.74 3.45 -4.91
N ASP A 340 -11.70 2.18 -4.48
CA ASP A 340 -10.71 1.22 -4.97
C ASP A 340 -11.02 0.76 -6.41
N SER A 341 -10.19 -0.12 -6.96
CA SER A 341 -10.37 -0.65 -8.32
C SER A 341 -11.66 -1.45 -8.51
N LEU A 342 -12.37 -1.79 -7.43
CA LEU A 342 -13.64 -2.48 -7.41
C LEU A 342 -14.82 -1.55 -7.10
N GLY A 343 -14.57 -0.23 -7.02
CA GLY A 343 -15.59 0.77 -6.73
C GLY A 343 -16.00 0.86 -5.26
N ARG A 344 -15.25 0.23 -4.35
CA ARG A 344 -15.57 0.24 -2.91
C ARG A 344 -14.97 1.47 -2.24
N PRO A 345 -15.64 2.07 -1.23
CA PRO A 345 -15.04 3.13 -0.42
C PRO A 345 -13.71 2.67 0.16
N SER A 346 -12.67 3.47 -0.01
CA SER A 346 -11.30 3.22 0.42
C SER A 346 -10.77 4.46 1.10
N HIS A 347 -10.04 4.27 2.20
CA HIS A 347 -9.41 5.37 2.91
C HIS A 347 -8.26 5.92 2.05
N PRO A 348 -8.04 7.24 1.96
CA PRO A 348 -6.95 7.83 1.16
C PRO A 348 -5.58 7.25 1.50
N ALA A 349 -5.37 6.91 2.77
CA ALA A 349 -4.09 6.43 3.29
C ALA A 349 -3.91 4.92 3.10
N THR A 350 -4.89 4.19 2.56
CA THR A 350 -4.79 2.74 2.38
C THR A 350 -3.56 2.36 1.53
N LYS A 351 -3.33 3.07 0.43
CA LYS A 351 -2.17 2.82 -0.44
C LYS A 351 -0.84 3.26 0.17
N THR A 352 -0.84 4.35 0.94
CA THR A 352 0.33 4.77 1.71
C THR A 352 0.71 3.74 2.76
N PHE A 353 -0.27 3.27 3.54
CA PHE A 353 -0.06 2.23 4.55
C PHE A 353 0.42 0.93 3.92
N MET A 354 -0.18 0.53 2.79
CA MET A 354 0.28 -0.61 2.01
C MET A 354 1.74 -0.44 1.55
N ALA A 355 2.12 0.74 1.05
CA ALA A 355 3.49 1.00 0.59
C ALA A 355 4.52 0.89 1.72
N LEU A 356 4.23 1.51 2.87
CA LEU A 356 5.08 1.47 4.06
C LEU A 356 5.21 0.04 4.58
N ARG A 357 4.10 -0.69 4.66
CA ARG A 357 4.04 -2.08 5.09
C ARG A 357 4.93 -2.98 4.20
N ILE A 358 4.77 -2.87 2.89
CA ILE A 358 5.55 -3.63 1.91
C ILE A 358 7.04 -3.36 2.07
N LEU A 359 7.44 -2.10 2.23
CA LEU A 359 8.83 -1.71 2.42
C LEU A 359 9.39 -2.27 3.73
N VAL A 360 8.76 -1.95 4.86
CA VAL A 360 9.19 -2.34 6.21
C VAL A 360 9.35 -3.85 6.34
N ASN A 361 8.48 -4.62 5.68
CA ASN A 361 8.47 -6.07 5.79
C ASN A 361 9.17 -6.77 4.63
N ASN A 362 9.73 -6.05 3.67
CA ASN A 362 10.37 -6.60 2.48
C ASN A 362 9.48 -7.61 1.71
N GLU A 363 8.15 -7.38 1.69
CA GLU A 363 7.15 -8.42 1.36
C GLU A 363 7.31 -8.99 -0.05
N LEU A 364 7.60 -8.15 -1.04
CA LEU A 364 7.72 -8.57 -2.43
C LEU A 364 8.94 -9.47 -2.67
N ASN A 365 10.06 -9.17 -1.99
CA ASN A 365 11.26 -9.99 -2.08
C ASN A 365 11.08 -11.29 -1.32
N GLU A 366 10.46 -11.26 -0.13
CA GLU A 366 10.10 -12.47 0.60
C GLU A 366 9.19 -13.38 -0.22
N LEU A 367 8.16 -12.84 -0.87
CA LEU A 367 7.30 -13.62 -1.76
C LEU A 367 8.09 -14.22 -2.94
N HIS A 368 9.03 -13.47 -3.51
CA HIS A 368 9.92 -14.00 -4.54
C HIS A 368 10.78 -15.16 -4.00
N TRP A 369 11.32 -15.05 -2.80
CA TRP A 369 12.07 -16.13 -2.14
C TRP A 369 11.21 -17.35 -1.85
N ALA A 370 10.00 -17.17 -1.30
CA ALA A 370 9.03 -18.25 -1.10
C ALA A 370 8.83 -19.07 -2.37
N LEU A 371 8.46 -18.38 -3.46
CA LEU A 371 8.18 -19.04 -4.73
C LEU A 371 9.44 -19.71 -5.28
N SER A 372 10.62 -19.09 -5.18
CA SER A 372 11.86 -19.69 -5.66
C SER A 372 12.25 -20.94 -4.88
N LEU A 373 12.14 -20.90 -3.54
CA LEU A 373 12.45 -22.03 -2.67
C LEU A 373 11.44 -23.17 -2.84
N LEU A 374 10.14 -22.88 -2.92
CA LEU A 374 9.11 -23.90 -3.07
C LEU A 374 9.30 -24.79 -4.31
N ARG A 375 9.93 -24.27 -5.37
CA ARG A 375 10.31 -25.09 -6.54
C ARG A 375 11.25 -26.24 -6.19
N TRP A 376 12.14 -26.03 -5.22
CA TRP A 376 13.11 -27.02 -4.78
C TRP A 376 12.49 -28.04 -3.81
N TRP A 377 11.49 -27.61 -3.03
CA TRP A 377 10.91 -28.41 -1.95
C TRP A 377 9.68 -29.23 -2.38
N LEU A 378 8.94 -28.77 -3.38
CA LEU A 378 7.76 -29.46 -3.89
C LEU A 378 8.13 -30.65 -4.76
N ARG A 379 7.46 -31.79 -4.56
CA ARG A 379 7.62 -32.97 -5.42
C ARG A 379 6.95 -32.78 -6.78
N PRO A 380 7.36 -33.52 -7.82
CA PRO A 380 6.63 -33.55 -9.09
C PRO A 380 5.14 -33.87 -8.89
N GLY A 381 4.27 -33.05 -9.46
CA GLY A 381 2.81 -33.20 -9.33
C GLY A 381 2.19 -32.59 -8.06
N ALA A 382 3.01 -31.99 -7.18
CA ALA A 382 2.53 -31.23 -6.03
C ALA A 382 1.68 -30.01 -6.45
N ARG A 383 0.92 -29.46 -5.50
CA ARG A 383 0.07 -28.28 -5.73
C ARG A 383 0.56 -27.10 -4.89
N LEU A 384 0.77 -25.97 -5.56
CA LEU A 384 1.03 -24.67 -4.95
C LEU A 384 -0.22 -23.80 -5.10
N ALA A 385 -0.74 -23.30 -3.98
CA ALA A 385 -1.80 -22.30 -3.95
C ALA A 385 -1.24 -20.98 -3.40
N VAL A 386 -1.51 -19.87 -4.11
CA VAL A 386 -1.10 -18.54 -3.68
C VAL A 386 -2.30 -17.60 -3.75
N LEU A 387 -2.58 -16.91 -2.65
CA LEU A 387 -3.59 -15.86 -2.55
C LEU A 387 -2.86 -14.52 -2.51
N ALA A 388 -3.15 -13.65 -3.48
CA ALA A 388 -2.59 -12.31 -3.59
C ALA A 388 -3.70 -11.28 -3.42
N PHE A 389 -3.42 -10.19 -2.69
CA PHE A 389 -4.40 -9.16 -2.34
C PHE A 389 -4.17 -7.86 -3.08
N HIS A 390 -2.99 -7.67 -3.67
CA HIS A 390 -2.73 -6.55 -4.56
C HIS A 390 -1.97 -6.94 -5.82
N SER A 391 -2.02 -6.04 -6.80
CA SER A 391 -1.44 -6.17 -8.14
C SER A 391 0.06 -6.48 -8.15
N LEU A 392 0.84 -5.96 -7.20
CA LEU A 392 2.28 -6.20 -7.12
C LEU A 392 2.60 -7.67 -6.80
N GLU A 393 1.92 -8.27 -5.82
CA GLU A 393 2.03 -9.69 -5.47
C GLU A 393 1.59 -10.55 -6.66
N ASP A 394 0.39 -10.29 -7.20
CA ASP A 394 -0.18 -11.04 -8.33
C ASP A 394 0.77 -11.03 -9.55
N ARG A 395 1.45 -9.91 -9.82
CA ARG A 395 2.44 -9.82 -10.89
C ARG A 395 3.65 -10.72 -10.65
N ILE A 396 4.14 -10.82 -9.43
CA ILE A 396 5.26 -11.71 -9.05
C ILE A 396 4.84 -13.16 -9.21
N VAL A 397 3.66 -13.53 -8.68
CA VAL A 397 3.09 -14.88 -8.75
C VAL A 397 2.92 -15.30 -10.21
N LYS A 398 2.26 -14.47 -11.04
CA LYS A 398 2.04 -14.77 -12.46
C LYS A 398 3.35 -15.00 -13.22
N ARG A 399 4.38 -14.20 -12.97
CA ARG A 399 5.69 -14.37 -13.62
C ARG A 399 6.33 -15.72 -13.28
N HIS A 400 6.31 -16.11 -12.01
CA HIS A 400 6.81 -17.41 -11.56
C HIS A 400 6.06 -18.58 -12.20
N PHE A 401 4.73 -18.49 -12.29
CA PHE A 401 3.90 -19.54 -12.90
C PHE A 401 4.04 -19.59 -14.43
N GLN A 402 4.17 -18.43 -15.10
CA GLN A 402 4.34 -18.34 -16.56
C GLN A 402 5.70 -18.83 -17.05
N ALA A 403 6.75 -18.67 -16.23
CA ALA A 403 8.09 -19.17 -16.53
C ALA A 403 8.19 -20.71 -16.59
N ARG A 404 7.06 -21.45 -16.64
CA ARG A 404 6.96 -22.92 -16.63
C ARG A 404 7.84 -23.56 -15.54
N SER A 405 7.96 -22.85 -14.43
CA SER A 405 8.96 -23.10 -13.40
C SER A 405 8.44 -23.99 -12.26
N PHE A 406 7.22 -24.54 -12.40
CA PHE A 406 6.53 -25.43 -11.47
C PHE A 406 5.81 -26.56 -12.21
#